data_AF-A0A225APH7-F1
#
_entry.id   AF-A0A225APH7-F1
#
_cell.length_a   1.000
_cell.length_b   1.000
_cell.length_c   1.000
_cell.angle_alpha   90.00
_cell.angle_beta   90.00
_cell.angle_gamma   90.00
#
_symmetry.space_group_name_H-M   'P 1'
#
loop_
_entity.id
_entity.type
_entity.pdbx_description
1 polymer ?
#
loop_
_entity_poly.entity_id
_entity_poly.type
_entity_poly.pdbx_seq_one_letter_code
_entity_poly.pdbx_strand_id
1 'polypeptide(L)'
;MAANNHSTTTPSPSPGPTGLSSSPNTATSVISGTKRKRTSATKFYAVKEGFRPGVYYNWNDCLAQVTGFKGAVFQSFPSLEEANSFLTGQKVSSRNGAASANNEATRFYGVQRGRVPGVYSNWAEAQQQIRGFTRPRYKKFDTRKEAEEFVRMGQDNGSITASTQEVPGMTSSNPSDELPAGLTPLPPGAEDGFDPNVLFEPSTGKVVYKAPDQKAALKSKPAGPPGMLRIYTDGSSLGNGSKIAQAGVGVYFGPNDTRNVSEPLKGTRQTNQRAELTAIIRALEIAPRHRPVTVVTDSRYAIDCVTNWFRKWIRNNWLTSDNKPVENKDLIQSILVKINERDSLKVTTTFEWVKGHNRDPGNEEADKLAVDGARRGVMKTPSGLKAADADDFDLPDELADDIDDV
;
A
#
# COMPACT_ATOMS: atom_id res chain seq x y z
N MET A 1 28.93 12.00 -70.70
CA MET A 1 28.79 11.48 -72.08
C MET A 1 27.53 10.65 -72.14
N ALA A 2 26.60 11.07 -72.99
CA ALA A 2 25.24 10.59 -73.09
C ALA A 2 25.10 9.55 -74.22
N ALA A 3 24.18 8.61 -74.04
CA ALA A 3 23.47 7.82 -75.06
C ALA A 3 22.24 7.24 -74.32
N ASN A 4 21.01 7.15 -74.82
CA ASN A 4 20.56 7.16 -76.21
C ASN A 4 19.08 7.59 -76.27
N ASN A 5 18.73 8.22 -77.39
CA ASN A 5 17.39 8.48 -77.88
C ASN A 5 16.63 7.18 -78.17
N HIS A 6 15.29 7.18 -78.06
CA HIS A 6 14.43 7.22 -79.25
C HIS A 6 12.94 7.31 -78.90
N SER A 7 12.32 8.32 -79.51
CA SER A 7 10.91 8.65 -79.61
C SER A 7 10.14 7.71 -80.55
N THR A 8 8.82 7.63 -80.41
CA THR A 8 7.76 7.59 -81.45
C THR A 8 6.42 7.27 -80.77
N THR A 9 5.20 7.68 -81.14
CA THR A 9 4.58 8.75 -81.94
C THR A 9 3.06 8.64 -81.64
N THR A 10 2.39 9.80 -81.59
CA THR A 10 0.95 10.21 -81.55
C THR A 10 -0.09 9.38 -82.35
N PRO A 11 -1.45 9.62 -82.33
CA PRO A 11 -2.19 10.90 -82.05
C PRO A 11 -3.60 10.89 -81.36
N SER A 12 -4.00 12.10 -80.91
CA SER A 12 -5.29 12.88 -80.84
C SER A 12 -6.69 12.24 -81.05
N PRO A 13 -7.86 12.93 -80.79
CA PRO A 13 -8.13 14.33 -80.36
C PRO A 13 -9.22 14.57 -79.26
N SER A 14 -9.34 15.83 -78.78
CA SER A 14 -10.49 16.50 -78.08
C SER A 14 -11.75 16.63 -78.99
N PRO A 15 -13.01 16.95 -78.56
CA PRO A 15 -13.39 18.04 -77.61
C PRO A 15 -14.73 17.90 -76.79
N GLY A 16 -14.98 18.85 -75.88
CA GLY A 16 -16.33 19.46 -75.66
C GLY A 16 -17.01 19.31 -74.29
N PRO A 17 -17.88 20.27 -73.86
CA PRO A 17 -18.02 20.69 -72.45
C PRO A 17 -19.43 20.50 -71.83
N THR A 18 -19.55 20.93 -70.55
CA THR A 18 -20.77 21.25 -69.75
C THR A 18 -21.54 20.11 -69.07
N GLY A 19 -21.88 20.29 -67.78
CA GLY A 19 -22.90 19.49 -67.09
C GLY A 19 -22.78 19.34 -65.57
N LEU A 20 -23.40 20.30 -64.86
CA LEU A 20 -23.82 20.36 -63.45
C LEU A 20 -23.90 19.08 -62.57
N SER A 21 -23.43 19.25 -61.31
CA SER A 21 -24.08 18.87 -60.02
C SER A 21 -24.42 17.41 -59.70
N SER A 22 -23.70 16.81 -58.73
CA SER A 22 -24.19 16.42 -57.38
C SER A 22 -23.37 15.27 -56.75
N SER A 23 -23.16 15.36 -55.44
CA SER A 23 -22.21 14.64 -54.55
C SER A 23 -22.60 13.17 -54.24
N PRO A 24 -22.03 12.52 -53.19
CA PRO A 24 -20.65 12.01 -53.01
C PRO A 24 -20.64 10.50 -52.63
N ASN A 25 -19.51 9.78 -52.72
CA ASN A 25 -19.20 8.73 -51.72
C ASN A 25 -17.82 8.03 -51.83
N THR A 26 -17.23 7.85 -50.64
CA THR A 26 -16.35 6.76 -50.19
C THR A 26 -14.88 6.73 -50.63
N ALA A 27 -13.98 7.07 -49.69
CA ALA A 27 -12.60 6.60 -49.66
C ALA A 27 -12.27 5.96 -48.30
N THR A 28 -12.32 4.62 -48.31
CA THR A 28 -11.40 3.65 -47.72
C THR A 28 -10.64 3.96 -46.42
N SER A 29 -11.00 3.21 -45.38
CA SER A 29 -10.26 3.00 -44.14
C SER A 29 -9.06 2.06 -44.33
N VAL A 30 -7.92 2.42 -43.76
CA VAL A 30 -6.75 1.56 -43.52
C VAL A 30 -6.73 1.14 -42.05
N ILE A 31 -6.59 -0.17 -41.83
CA ILE A 31 -6.66 -0.87 -40.54
C ILE A 31 -5.31 -0.80 -39.82
N SER A 32 -5.31 -0.45 -38.53
CA SER A 32 -4.19 -0.71 -37.63
C SER A 32 -4.65 -1.11 -36.22
N GLY A 33 -4.11 -2.23 -35.73
CA GLY A 33 -3.74 -2.48 -34.33
C GLY A 33 -4.82 -2.50 -33.24
N THR A 34 -5.42 -3.68 -33.01
CA THR A 34 -6.36 -3.95 -31.92
C THR A 34 -5.71 -3.86 -30.53
N LYS A 35 -5.79 -2.70 -29.86
CA LYS A 35 -5.65 -2.58 -28.40
C LYS A 35 -6.88 -3.19 -27.72
N ARG A 36 -6.67 -4.09 -26.76
CA ARG A 36 -7.73 -4.65 -25.91
C ARG A 36 -8.45 -3.53 -25.17
N LYS A 37 -9.71 -3.29 -25.57
CA LYS A 37 -10.65 -2.30 -25.02
C LYS A 37 -11.07 -2.73 -23.62
N ARG A 38 -10.57 -2.03 -22.61
CA ARG A 38 -11.13 -2.04 -21.26
C ARG A 38 -12.50 -1.36 -21.37
N THR A 39 -13.59 -2.09 -21.15
CA THR A 39 -14.95 -1.55 -21.17
C THR A 39 -15.08 -0.52 -20.05
N SER A 40 -14.95 0.76 -20.38
CA SER A 40 -15.33 1.85 -19.49
C SER A 40 -16.84 1.79 -19.32
N ALA A 41 -17.31 1.46 -18.12
CA ALA A 41 -18.72 1.63 -17.78
C ALA A 41 -19.14 3.07 -18.14
N THR A 42 -20.16 3.21 -18.99
CA THR A 42 -20.72 4.50 -19.41
C THR A 42 -21.28 5.20 -18.18
N LYS A 43 -20.59 6.23 -17.69
CA LYS A 43 -21.02 7.05 -16.56
C LYS A 43 -21.86 8.21 -17.07
N PHE A 44 -22.94 8.52 -16.35
CA PHE A 44 -23.79 9.68 -16.60
C PHE A 44 -23.47 10.76 -15.57
N TYR A 45 -23.49 12.03 -15.96
CA TYR A 45 -23.14 13.16 -15.11
C TYR A 45 -24.34 14.09 -15.00
N ALA A 46 -24.88 14.28 -13.81
CA ALA A 46 -26.02 15.16 -13.58
C ALA A 46 -25.55 16.47 -12.94
N VAL A 47 -25.97 17.61 -13.50
CA VAL A 47 -25.72 18.95 -12.96
C VAL A 47 -27.03 19.53 -12.47
N LYS A 48 -27.21 19.63 -11.16
CA LYS A 48 -28.40 20.19 -10.51
C LYS A 48 -28.32 21.71 -10.44
N GLU A 49 -27.15 22.25 -10.12
CA GLU A 49 -26.87 23.69 -10.10
C GLU A 49 -25.63 23.95 -10.96
N GLY A 50 -25.76 24.78 -11.99
CA GLY A 50 -24.74 25.08 -12.99
C GLY A 50 -25.32 25.97 -14.09
N PHE A 51 -24.52 26.28 -15.12
CA PHE A 51 -24.97 27.14 -16.22
C PHE A 51 -26.18 26.58 -16.97
N ARG A 52 -26.23 25.25 -17.15
CA ARG A 52 -27.40 24.53 -17.68
C ARG A 52 -27.60 23.26 -16.85
N PRO A 53 -28.64 23.18 -16.01
CA PRO A 53 -28.99 21.96 -15.31
C PRO A 53 -29.44 20.87 -16.28
N GLY A 54 -29.00 19.63 -16.07
CA GLY A 54 -29.28 18.53 -16.98
C GLY A 54 -28.38 17.32 -16.79
N VAL A 55 -28.66 16.24 -17.54
CA VAL A 55 -27.81 15.04 -17.58
C VAL A 55 -26.92 15.07 -18.83
N TYR A 56 -25.64 14.83 -18.61
CA TYR A 56 -24.58 14.81 -19.61
C TYR A 56 -24.00 13.41 -19.72
N TYR A 57 -23.76 12.98 -20.96
CA TYR A 57 -23.20 11.66 -21.27
C TYR A 57 -21.66 11.68 -21.28
N ASN A 58 -21.06 12.88 -21.31
CA ASN A 58 -19.63 13.10 -21.29
C ASN A 58 -19.24 14.01 -20.13
N TRP A 59 -18.08 13.72 -19.53
CA TRP A 59 -17.51 14.57 -18.47
C TRP A 59 -17.19 15.98 -18.99
N ASN A 60 -16.70 16.11 -20.22
CA ASN A 60 -16.31 17.40 -20.79
C ASN A 60 -17.50 18.38 -20.90
N ASP A 61 -18.68 17.86 -21.23
CA ASP A 61 -19.90 18.66 -21.35
C ASP A 61 -20.42 19.07 -19.96
N CYS A 62 -20.33 18.18 -18.97
CA CYS A 62 -20.62 18.48 -17.56
C CYS A 62 -19.66 19.53 -17.00
N LEU A 63 -18.36 19.41 -17.30
CA LEU A 63 -17.32 20.30 -16.80
C LEU A 63 -17.55 21.75 -17.26
N ALA A 64 -17.98 21.92 -18.51
CA ALA A 64 -18.34 23.23 -19.06
C ALA A 64 -19.51 23.90 -18.31
N GLN A 65 -20.40 23.13 -17.66
CA GLN A 65 -21.55 23.69 -16.92
C GLN A 65 -21.25 24.03 -15.46
N VAL A 66 -20.16 23.51 -14.90
CA VAL A 66 -19.81 23.68 -13.48
C VAL A 66 -18.59 24.60 -13.30
N THR A 67 -17.71 24.68 -14.30
CA THR A 67 -16.48 25.49 -14.23
C THR A 67 -16.82 26.97 -14.31
N GLY A 68 -16.59 27.71 -13.24
CA GLY A 68 -16.87 29.15 -13.16
C GLY A 68 -18.25 29.51 -12.61
N PHE A 69 -19.09 28.52 -12.26
CA PHE A 69 -20.39 28.75 -11.62
C PHE A 69 -20.25 28.67 -10.09
N LYS A 70 -20.57 29.76 -9.38
CA LYS A 70 -20.45 29.83 -7.91
C LYS A 70 -21.61 29.05 -7.28
N GLY A 71 -21.29 27.90 -6.66
CA GLY A 71 -22.29 27.01 -6.04
C GLY A 71 -22.72 25.82 -6.90
N ALA A 72 -21.92 25.38 -7.86
CA ALA A 72 -22.31 24.27 -8.72
C ALA A 72 -22.49 22.94 -7.94
N VAL A 73 -23.61 22.25 -8.17
CA VAL A 73 -23.96 20.95 -7.57
C VAL A 73 -24.09 19.91 -8.67
N PHE A 74 -23.17 18.94 -8.72
CA PHE A 74 -23.13 17.90 -9.74
C PHE A 74 -22.68 16.55 -9.17
N GLN A 75 -23.13 15.45 -9.77
CA GLN A 75 -22.77 14.10 -9.35
C GLN A 75 -22.76 13.12 -10.55
N SER A 76 -21.90 12.10 -10.50
CA SER A 76 -21.85 11.05 -11.51
C SER A 76 -22.60 9.79 -11.06
N PHE A 77 -23.36 9.18 -11.96
CA PHE A 77 -24.18 8.00 -11.72
C PHE A 77 -23.90 6.88 -12.73
N PRO A 78 -24.03 5.61 -12.32
CA PRO A 78 -23.92 4.46 -13.23
C PRO A 78 -25.13 4.29 -14.15
N SER A 79 -26.29 4.91 -13.86
CA SER A 79 -27.50 4.85 -14.69
C SER A 79 -28.11 6.23 -14.97
N LEU A 80 -28.77 6.36 -16.12
CA LEU A 80 -29.50 7.57 -16.51
C LEU A 80 -30.67 7.87 -15.56
N GLU A 81 -31.29 6.83 -15.01
CA GLU A 81 -32.44 6.95 -14.10
C GLU A 81 -32.03 7.55 -12.75
N GLU A 82 -30.89 7.14 -12.19
CA GLU A 82 -30.34 7.75 -10.98
C GLU A 82 -29.88 9.20 -11.23
N ALA A 83 -29.31 9.49 -12.42
CA ALA A 83 -28.92 10.83 -12.81
C ALA A 83 -30.14 11.79 -12.92
N ASN A 84 -31.25 11.32 -13.49
CA ASN A 84 -32.49 12.11 -13.56
C ASN A 84 -33.11 12.32 -12.16
N SER A 85 -33.03 11.32 -11.29
CA SER A 85 -33.56 11.40 -9.92
C SER A 85 -32.81 12.44 -9.07
N PHE A 86 -31.51 12.60 -9.29
CA PHE A 86 -30.70 13.65 -8.66
C PHE A 86 -31.13 15.07 -9.09
N LEU A 87 -31.57 15.24 -10.34
CA LEU A 87 -32.06 16.52 -10.85
C LEU A 87 -33.47 16.86 -10.34
N THR A 88 -34.36 15.88 -10.30
CA THR A 88 -35.76 16.08 -9.89
C THR A 88 -35.95 16.09 -8.37
N GLY A 89 -34.93 15.67 -7.60
CA GLY A 89 -35.00 15.56 -6.15
C GLY A 89 -35.94 14.45 -5.66
N GLN A 90 -36.44 13.59 -6.57
CA GLN A 90 -37.25 12.43 -6.21
C GLN A 90 -36.35 11.27 -5.77
N LYS A 91 -36.49 10.86 -4.51
CA LYS A 91 -35.84 9.66 -3.97
C LYS A 91 -36.56 8.43 -4.53
N VAL A 92 -35.92 7.69 -5.43
CA VAL A 92 -36.46 6.44 -6.00
C VAL A 92 -36.74 5.48 -4.84
N SER A 93 -38.03 5.29 -4.58
CA SER A 93 -38.52 4.37 -3.57
C SER A 93 -38.50 2.98 -4.18
N SER A 94 -37.57 2.13 -3.71
CA SER A 94 -37.61 0.70 -4.01
C SER A 94 -38.94 0.13 -3.49
N ARG A 95 -39.86 -0.19 -4.40
CA ARG A 95 -41.17 -0.77 -4.07
C ARG A 95 -41.00 -2.27 -3.86
N ASN A 96 -41.00 -2.66 -2.59
CA ASN A 96 -41.84 -3.73 -2.05
C ASN A 96 -41.82 -3.58 -0.53
N GLY A 97 -42.89 -3.00 0.02
CA GLY A 97 -43.05 -2.75 1.45
C GLY A 97 -44.26 -3.51 2.00
N ALA A 98 -44.09 -4.09 3.20
CA ALA A 98 -45.08 -4.05 4.26
C ALA A 98 -44.45 -4.42 5.62
N ALA A 99 -44.76 -3.59 6.62
CA ALA A 99 -44.56 -3.72 8.07
C ALA A 99 -43.26 -3.15 8.69
N SER A 100 -43.46 -2.00 9.35
CA SER A 100 -42.54 -1.21 10.15
C SER A 100 -41.92 -1.95 11.35
N ALA A 101 -40.59 -1.95 11.44
CA ALA A 101 -39.82 -1.89 12.68
C ALA A 101 -38.36 -1.50 12.32
N ASN A 102 -37.75 -0.66 13.15
CA ASN A 102 -36.37 -0.17 13.04
C ASN A 102 -35.38 -1.25 12.56
N ASN A 103 -34.79 -1.05 11.37
CA ASN A 103 -33.73 -1.92 10.87
C ASN A 103 -32.40 -1.16 10.86
N GLU A 104 -31.91 -0.82 12.06
CA GLU A 104 -30.47 -0.90 12.28
C GLU A 104 -30.12 -2.36 12.02
N ALA A 105 -29.35 -2.64 10.97
CA ALA A 105 -28.84 -3.98 10.69
C ALA A 105 -28.34 -4.56 12.02
N THR A 106 -29.03 -5.57 12.54
CA THR A 106 -28.81 -6.16 13.87
C THR A 106 -27.40 -6.74 13.93
N ARG A 107 -26.45 -5.88 14.27
CA ARG A 107 -25.04 -6.22 14.42
C ARG A 107 -24.84 -6.68 15.85
N PHE A 108 -24.22 -7.85 15.98
CA PHE A 108 -23.88 -8.44 17.27
C PHE A 108 -22.40 -8.18 17.57
N TYR A 109 -22.10 -7.86 18.82
CA TYR A 109 -20.76 -7.52 19.28
C TYR A 109 -20.32 -8.54 20.31
N GLY A 110 -19.36 -9.39 19.95
CA GLY A 110 -18.75 -10.35 20.87
C GLY A 110 -17.57 -9.72 21.60
N VAL A 111 -17.61 -9.67 22.93
CA VAL A 111 -16.52 -9.22 23.80
C VAL A 111 -15.91 -10.45 24.48
N GLN A 112 -14.65 -10.72 24.16
CA GLN A 112 -13.89 -11.89 24.62
C GLN A 112 -12.96 -11.55 25.78
N ARG A 113 -12.41 -10.32 25.80
CA ARG A 113 -11.71 -9.73 26.94
C ARG A 113 -12.28 -8.32 27.16
N GLY A 114 -12.95 -8.15 28.29
CA GLY A 114 -13.58 -6.92 28.75
C GLY A 114 -14.06 -7.13 30.20
N ARG A 115 -14.74 -6.14 30.77
CA ARG A 115 -15.29 -6.24 32.15
C ARG A 115 -16.26 -7.40 32.28
N VAL A 116 -17.18 -7.54 31.32
CA VAL A 116 -18.11 -8.68 31.20
C VAL A 116 -17.98 -9.29 29.80
N PRO A 117 -17.30 -10.44 29.64
CA PRO A 117 -17.27 -11.18 28.39
C PRO A 117 -18.67 -11.68 28.01
N GLY A 118 -19.05 -11.52 26.74
CA GLY A 118 -20.40 -11.84 26.29
C GLY A 118 -20.73 -11.27 24.91
N VAL A 119 -21.93 -11.57 24.42
CA VAL A 119 -22.47 -11.06 23.16
C VAL A 119 -23.49 -9.98 23.44
N TYR A 120 -23.30 -8.83 22.80
CA TYR A 120 -24.16 -7.65 22.94
C TYR A 120 -24.83 -7.33 21.62
N SER A 121 -26.12 -6.99 21.67
CA SER A 121 -26.89 -6.56 20.48
C SER A 121 -26.75 -5.05 20.20
N ASN A 122 -26.12 -4.31 21.12
CA ASN A 122 -25.93 -2.86 21.03
C ASN A 122 -24.45 -2.50 21.23
N TRP A 123 -23.91 -1.64 20.36
CA TRP A 123 -22.54 -1.13 20.49
C TRP A 123 -22.32 -0.34 21.78
N ALA A 124 -23.30 0.42 22.24
CA ALA A 124 -23.17 1.24 23.44
C ALA A 124 -22.93 0.39 24.70
N GLU A 125 -23.53 -0.81 24.76
CA GLU A 125 -23.30 -1.78 25.84
C GLU A 125 -21.93 -2.44 25.70
N ALA A 126 -21.57 -2.91 24.50
CA ALA A 126 -20.26 -3.51 24.24
C ALA A 126 -19.11 -2.53 24.55
N GLN A 127 -19.29 -1.25 24.22
CA GLN A 127 -18.31 -0.19 24.43
C GLN A 127 -18.01 0.04 25.92
N GLN A 128 -19.02 -0.05 26.79
CA GLN A 128 -18.83 0.07 28.24
C GLN A 128 -17.95 -1.05 28.80
N GLN A 129 -17.96 -2.23 28.17
CA GLN A 129 -17.18 -3.39 28.62
C GLN A 129 -15.70 -3.31 28.22
N ILE A 130 -15.39 -2.57 27.16
CA ILE A 130 -14.02 -2.44 26.63
C ILE A 130 -13.34 -1.12 27.04
N ARG A 131 -14.12 -0.07 27.33
CA ARG A 131 -13.59 1.26 27.64
C ARG A 131 -12.82 1.24 28.97
N GLY A 132 -11.53 1.57 28.90
CA GLY A 132 -10.63 1.58 30.05
C GLY A 132 -10.17 0.19 30.54
N PHE A 133 -10.47 -0.88 29.80
CA PHE A 133 -9.97 -2.23 30.12
C PHE A 133 -8.61 -2.48 29.45
N THR A 134 -7.68 -3.14 30.13
CA THR A 134 -6.35 -3.43 29.59
C THR A 134 -6.42 -4.57 28.57
N ARG A 135 -6.06 -4.30 27.31
CA ARG A 135 -6.02 -5.27 26.19
C ARG A 135 -7.39 -5.92 25.89
N PRO A 136 -8.44 -5.14 25.57
CA PRO A 136 -9.75 -5.69 25.27
C PRO A 136 -9.72 -6.44 23.92
N ARG A 137 -10.43 -7.55 23.83
CA ARG A 137 -10.54 -8.37 22.61
C ARG A 137 -12.01 -8.50 22.26
N TYR A 138 -12.43 -7.90 21.15
CA TYR A 138 -13.83 -7.85 20.73
C TYR A 138 -13.94 -7.86 19.19
N LYS A 139 -15.10 -8.29 18.67
CA LYS A 139 -15.38 -8.34 17.23
C LYS A 139 -16.88 -8.16 16.96
N LYS A 140 -17.23 -7.61 15.80
CA LYS A 140 -18.61 -7.43 15.32
C LYS A 140 -18.99 -8.52 14.31
N PHE A 141 -20.24 -8.95 14.35
CA PHE A 141 -20.79 -10.05 13.57
C PHE A 141 -22.17 -9.69 13.03
N ASP A 142 -22.52 -10.28 11.90
CA ASP A 142 -23.82 -10.10 11.28
C ASP A 142 -24.87 -11.05 11.89
N THR A 143 -24.44 -12.09 12.61
CA THR A 143 -25.32 -13.02 13.33
C THR A 143 -24.89 -13.21 14.80
N ARG A 144 -25.87 -13.46 15.69
CA ARG A 144 -25.63 -13.73 17.12
C ARG A 144 -24.79 -14.99 17.34
N LYS A 145 -25.04 -16.03 16.55
CA LYS A 145 -24.37 -17.33 16.64
C LYS A 145 -22.86 -17.20 16.42
N GLU A 146 -22.44 -16.43 15.42
CA GLU A 146 -21.01 -16.19 15.16
C GLU A 146 -20.36 -15.38 16.29
N ALA A 147 -21.09 -14.45 16.90
CA ALA A 147 -20.60 -13.69 18.05
C ALA A 147 -20.41 -14.58 19.29
N GLU A 148 -21.32 -15.55 19.52
CA GLU A 148 -21.23 -16.50 20.64
C GLU A 148 -20.03 -17.44 20.47
N GLU A 149 -19.79 -17.94 19.26
CA GLU A 149 -18.62 -18.78 18.96
C GLU A 149 -17.30 -18.04 19.19
N PHE A 150 -17.24 -16.75 18.84
CA PHE A 150 -16.07 -15.91 19.07
C PHE A 150 -15.77 -15.68 20.56
N VAL A 151 -16.80 -15.49 21.39
CA VAL A 151 -16.63 -15.34 22.84
C VAL A 151 -16.18 -16.67 23.45
N ARG A 152 -16.80 -17.80 23.04
CA ARG A 152 -16.44 -19.15 23.51
C ARG A 152 -15.00 -19.53 23.22
N MET A 153 -14.51 -19.21 22.01
CA MET A 153 -13.10 -19.39 21.62
C MET A 153 -12.09 -18.66 22.54
N GLY A 154 -12.54 -17.73 23.37
CA GLY A 154 -11.67 -17.00 24.30
C GLY A 154 -11.73 -17.47 25.73
N GLN A 155 -12.80 -18.17 26.10
CA GLN A 155 -12.95 -18.77 27.42
C GLN A 155 -12.12 -20.06 27.53
N ASP A 156 -12.04 -20.85 26.46
CA ASP A 156 -11.24 -22.09 26.43
C ASP A 156 -9.72 -21.85 26.48
N ASN A 157 -9.27 -20.62 26.16
CA ASN A 157 -7.86 -20.24 26.22
C ASN A 157 -7.47 -19.54 27.53
N GLY A 158 -8.32 -19.64 28.56
CA GLY A 158 -8.20 -18.88 29.82
C GLY A 158 -8.25 -19.69 31.12
N SER A 159 -8.30 -21.03 31.07
CA SER A 159 -8.31 -21.87 32.29
C SER A 159 -7.20 -22.91 32.30
N ILE A 160 -5.99 -22.47 32.68
CA ILE A 160 -5.07 -23.31 33.47
C ILE A 160 -4.75 -22.50 34.72
N THR A 161 -5.68 -22.53 35.66
CA THR A 161 -5.44 -22.09 37.04
C THR A 161 -5.14 -23.33 37.87
N ALA A 162 -3.95 -23.31 38.46
CA ALA A 162 -3.45 -24.29 39.41
C ALA A 162 -4.48 -24.57 40.51
N SER A 163 -4.90 -25.82 40.61
CA SER A 163 -5.52 -26.39 41.80
C SER A 163 -4.60 -27.49 42.31
N THR A 164 -3.80 -27.14 43.31
CA THR A 164 -3.06 -28.04 44.18
C THR A 164 -4.07 -28.91 44.92
N GLN A 165 -4.15 -30.19 44.59
CA GLN A 165 -4.69 -31.20 45.49
C GLN A 165 -3.61 -32.27 45.73
N GLU A 166 -3.28 -32.39 47.01
CA GLU A 166 -2.35 -33.34 47.57
C GLU A 166 -2.87 -34.78 47.40
N VAL A 167 -2.03 -35.66 46.87
CA VAL A 167 -2.14 -37.11 47.06
C VAL A 167 -0.94 -37.56 47.92
N PRO A 168 -1.17 -38.09 49.13
CA PRO A 168 -0.10 -38.57 50.01
C PRO A 168 0.41 -39.95 49.56
N GLY A 169 1.74 -40.10 49.47
CA GLY A 169 2.38 -41.41 49.67
C GLY A 169 3.57 -41.75 48.76
N MET A 170 4.78 -41.62 49.34
CA MET A 170 5.94 -42.54 49.22
C MET A 170 6.67 -42.61 47.85
N THR A 171 7.99 -42.42 47.72
CA THR A 171 9.12 -42.31 48.66
C THR A 171 10.31 -41.65 47.96
N SER A 172 11.19 -41.08 48.77
CA SER A 172 12.43 -40.38 48.47
C SER A 172 13.52 -41.25 47.81
N SER A 173 14.10 -40.76 46.70
CA SER A 173 15.53 -40.87 46.40
C SER A 173 15.89 -39.98 45.20
N ASN A 174 16.73 -38.98 45.42
CA ASN A 174 17.55 -38.33 44.39
C ASN A 174 18.99 -38.86 44.55
N PRO A 175 19.93 -38.73 43.60
CA PRO A 175 19.89 -37.93 42.36
C PRO A 175 20.48 -38.63 41.11
N SER A 176 20.01 -38.33 39.90
CA SER A 176 20.78 -38.46 38.65
C SER A 176 20.09 -37.69 37.53
N ASP A 177 20.86 -36.96 36.75
CA ASP A 177 20.45 -36.11 35.64
C ASP A 177 19.48 -36.79 34.65
N GLU A 178 18.22 -36.36 34.60
CA GLU A 178 17.31 -36.66 33.49
C GLU A 178 16.76 -35.35 32.90
N LEU A 179 17.23 -35.08 31.68
CA LEU A 179 16.70 -34.03 30.81
C LEU A 179 15.21 -34.30 30.48
N PRO A 180 14.38 -33.26 30.29
CA PRO A 180 12.97 -33.44 29.97
C PRO A 180 12.78 -34.26 28.69
N ALA A 181 11.88 -35.24 28.76
CA ALA A 181 11.53 -36.13 27.66
C ALA A 181 11.20 -35.34 26.38
N GLY A 182 12.04 -35.49 25.36
CA GLY A 182 11.87 -34.82 24.06
C GLY A 182 13.16 -34.43 23.33
N LEU A 183 14.34 -34.54 23.97
CA LEU A 183 15.63 -34.20 23.35
C LEU A 183 16.71 -35.29 23.47
N THR A 184 16.32 -36.54 23.68
CA THR A 184 17.26 -37.67 23.58
C THR A 184 17.56 -37.94 22.10
N PRO A 185 18.84 -37.94 21.66
CA PRO A 185 19.19 -38.36 20.32
C PRO A 185 18.67 -39.78 20.08
N LEU A 186 18.05 -40.00 18.91
CA LEU A 186 17.61 -41.32 18.52
C LEU A 186 18.79 -42.30 18.53
N PRO A 187 18.57 -43.56 18.97
CA PRO A 187 19.64 -44.55 18.99
C PRO A 187 20.24 -44.74 17.59
N PRO A 188 21.55 -45.04 17.47
CA PRO A 188 22.19 -45.22 16.16
C PRO A 188 21.48 -46.31 15.35
N GLY A 189 20.86 -45.92 14.23
CA GLY A 189 20.08 -46.79 13.35
C GLY A 189 18.57 -46.64 13.41
N ALA A 190 18.03 -45.77 14.28
CA ALA A 190 16.62 -45.39 14.24
C ALA A 190 16.42 -44.21 13.27
N GLU A 191 15.80 -44.49 12.12
CA GLU A 191 15.30 -43.43 11.23
C GLU A 191 14.02 -42.84 11.82
N ASP A 192 14.00 -41.52 12.02
CA ASP A 192 12.77 -40.79 12.33
C ASP A 192 11.87 -40.84 11.09
N GLY A 193 10.94 -41.79 11.06
CA GLY A 193 9.98 -42.01 9.97
C GLY A 193 8.94 -40.89 9.81
N PHE A 194 9.21 -39.71 10.35
CA PHE A 194 8.33 -38.55 10.29
C PHE A 194 8.40 -37.91 8.89
N ASP A 195 7.49 -38.31 7.99
CA ASP A 195 7.32 -37.62 6.72
C ASP A 195 6.68 -36.24 6.96
N PRO A 196 7.40 -35.12 6.74
CA PRO A 196 6.88 -33.78 6.96
C PRO A 196 5.69 -33.41 6.04
N ASN A 197 5.33 -34.28 5.10
CA ASN A 197 4.18 -34.13 4.22
C ASN A 197 2.90 -34.76 4.77
N VAL A 198 2.96 -35.37 5.93
CA VAL A 198 1.83 -36.00 6.60
C VAL A 198 1.23 -35.04 7.61
N LEU A 199 -0.04 -34.66 7.44
CA LEU A 199 -0.81 -33.95 8.45
C LEU A 199 -1.73 -34.92 9.19
N PHE A 200 -1.81 -34.72 10.50
CA PHE A 200 -2.82 -35.34 11.32
C PHE A 200 -4.03 -34.42 11.41
N GLU A 201 -5.19 -34.88 10.92
CA GLU A 201 -6.41 -34.08 10.96
C GLU A 201 -7.16 -34.34 12.28
N PRO A 202 -7.25 -33.35 13.20
CA PRO A 202 -7.73 -33.58 14.56
C PRO A 202 -9.24 -33.88 14.65
N SER A 203 -10.00 -33.66 13.59
CA SER A 203 -11.45 -33.95 13.53
C SER A 203 -11.77 -35.39 13.14
N THR A 204 -10.90 -36.04 12.36
CA THR A 204 -11.16 -37.37 11.77
C THR A 204 -10.18 -38.43 12.27
N GLY A 205 -9.10 -38.03 12.96
CA GLY A 205 -8.05 -38.93 13.45
C GLY A 205 -7.28 -39.64 12.32
N LYS A 206 -7.46 -39.18 11.07
CA LYS A 206 -6.83 -39.78 9.89
C LYS A 206 -5.56 -39.02 9.51
N VAL A 207 -4.60 -39.81 9.08
CA VAL A 207 -3.31 -39.38 8.55
C VAL A 207 -3.53 -39.01 7.08
N VAL A 208 -3.44 -37.72 6.75
CA VAL A 208 -3.70 -37.20 5.39
C VAL A 208 -2.42 -36.59 4.82
N TYR A 209 -2.07 -36.95 3.59
CA TYR A 209 -0.95 -36.35 2.89
C TYR A 209 -1.31 -34.97 2.34
N LYS A 210 -0.39 -34.00 2.47
CA LYS A 210 -0.53 -32.64 1.93
C LYS A 210 -0.94 -32.69 0.46
N ALA A 211 -2.03 -32.01 0.14
CA ALA A 211 -2.49 -31.85 -1.22
C ALA A 211 -1.49 -31.01 -2.06
N PRO A 212 -1.39 -31.25 -3.38
CA PRO A 212 -0.38 -30.63 -4.24
C PRO A 212 -0.50 -29.09 -4.34
N ASP A 213 -1.68 -28.54 -4.12
CA ASP A 213 -1.97 -27.11 -3.99
C ASP A 213 -1.35 -26.51 -2.71
N GLN A 214 -1.44 -27.20 -1.58
CA GLN A 214 -0.77 -26.82 -0.33
C GLN A 214 0.76 -26.93 -0.44
N LYS A 215 1.27 -27.89 -1.23
CA LYS A 215 2.70 -27.99 -1.57
C LYS A 215 3.16 -26.84 -2.49
N ALA A 216 2.26 -26.31 -3.32
CA ALA A 216 2.56 -25.21 -4.24
C ALA A 216 2.47 -23.82 -3.56
N ALA A 217 1.60 -23.65 -2.57
CA ALA A 217 1.40 -22.39 -1.86
C ALA A 217 2.66 -21.89 -1.10
N LEU A 218 3.58 -22.79 -0.75
CA LEU A 218 4.85 -22.44 -0.10
C LEU A 218 5.99 -22.15 -1.07
N LYS A 219 5.79 -22.28 -2.39
CA LYS A 219 6.76 -21.80 -3.36
C LYS A 219 6.66 -20.28 -3.42
N SER A 220 7.35 -19.61 -2.50
CA SER A 220 7.75 -18.22 -2.67
C SER A 220 8.29 -18.06 -4.09
N LYS A 221 7.89 -16.98 -4.79
CA LYS A 221 8.39 -16.64 -6.13
C LYS A 221 9.85 -17.06 -6.27
N PRO A 222 10.26 -17.65 -7.41
CA PRO A 222 11.64 -18.05 -7.59
C PRO A 222 12.50 -16.84 -7.25
N ALA A 223 13.40 -17.02 -6.27
CA ALA A 223 14.55 -16.15 -6.14
C ALA A 223 15.13 -16.00 -7.56
N GLY A 224 15.55 -14.79 -7.92
CA GLY A 224 16.13 -14.54 -9.24
C GLY A 224 17.26 -15.52 -9.57
N PRO A 225 17.88 -15.40 -10.76
CA PRO A 225 18.90 -16.34 -11.25
C PRO A 225 19.84 -16.80 -10.12
N PRO A 226 20.06 -18.11 -9.96
CA PRO A 226 20.72 -18.69 -8.78
C PRO A 226 22.06 -18.00 -8.52
N GLY A 227 22.11 -17.22 -7.44
CA GLY A 227 23.29 -16.43 -7.05
C GLY A 227 23.00 -14.94 -6.79
N MET A 228 21.96 -14.37 -7.43
CA MET A 228 21.59 -12.96 -7.30
C MET A 228 20.73 -12.71 -6.05
N LEU A 229 21.22 -11.89 -5.12
CA LEU A 229 20.50 -11.52 -3.91
C LEU A 229 19.43 -10.48 -4.25
N ARG A 230 18.15 -10.85 -4.14
CA ARG A 230 17.02 -9.94 -4.35
C ARG A 230 16.68 -9.23 -3.03
N ILE A 231 16.64 -7.91 -3.06
CA ILE A 231 16.41 -7.06 -1.90
C ILE A 231 15.26 -6.12 -2.24
N TYR A 232 14.25 -6.06 -1.39
CA TYR A 232 13.12 -5.15 -1.57
C TYR A 232 13.31 -3.93 -0.68
N THR A 233 13.03 -2.76 -1.23
CA THR A 233 13.21 -1.47 -0.56
C THR A 233 11.99 -0.61 -0.75
N ASP A 234 11.56 0.05 0.31
CA ASP A 234 10.41 0.95 0.30
C ASP A 234 10.65 2.13 1.28
N GLY A 235 10.07 3.27 0.95
CA GLY A 235 10.11 4.50 1.72
C GLY A 235 8.71 5.01 2.02
N SER A 236 8.36 5.12 3.31
CA SER A 236 7.06 5.64 3.73
C SER A 236 7.22 6.98 4.41
N SER A 237 6.29 7.92 4.19
CA SER A 237 6.19 9.12 5.01
C SER A 237 4.76 9.39 5.46
N LEU A 238 4.60 9.55 6.77
CA LEU A 238 3.35 9.92 7.41
C LEU A 238 3.25 11.45 7.42
N GLY A 239 2.18 12.00 6.85
CA GLY A 239 1.97 13.45 6.78
C GLY A 239 2.91 14.17 5.83
N ASN A 240 3.25 13.56 4.68
CA ASN A 240 4.17 14.11 3.68
C ASN A 240 3.86 15.59 3.35
N GLY A 241 4.89 16.44 3.39
CA GLY A 241 4.76 17.88 3.12
C GLY A 241 4.38 18.74 4.32
N SER A 242 4.12 18.14 5.49
CA SER A 242 3.91 18.88 6.75
C SER A 242 5.20 19.00 7.57
N LYS A 243 5.27 19.98 8.48
CA LYS A 243 6.41 20.15 9.40
C LYS A 243 6.55 19.01 10.42
N ILE A 244 5.49 18.24 10.63
CA ILE A 244 5.45 17.07 11.51
C ILE A 244 5.61 15.77 10.74
N ALA A 245 5.96 15.84 9.45
CA ALA A 245 6.16 14.66 8.62
C ALA A 245 7.20 13.76 9.28
N GLN A 246 6.91 12.47 9.33
CA GLN A 246 7.84 11.46 9.82
C GLN A 246 7.95 10.39 8.76
N ALA A 247 9.16 10.15 8.30
CA ALA A 247 9.45 9.19 7.26
C ALA A 247 10.19 7.98 7.83
N GLY A 248 10.07 6.86 7.14
CA GLY A 248 10.59 5.57 7.56
C GLY A 248 11.15 4.81 6.39
N VAL A 249 12.17 4.02 6.69
CA VAL A 249 12.97 3.27 5.74
C VAL A 249 12.73 1.78 5.97
N GLY A 250 12.31 1.08 4.92
CA GLY A 250 12.08 -0.36 4.92
C GLY A 250 13.03 -1.07 3.97
N VAL A 251 13.72 -2.11 4.46
CA VAL A 251 14.55 -3.00 3.63
C VAL A 251 14.24 -4.45 4.00
N TYR A 252 13.90 -5.25 3.01
CA TYR A 252 13.52 -6.65 3.18
C TYR A 252 14.38 -7.57 2.30
N PHE A 253 15.13 -8.45 2.96
CA PHE A 253 15.97 -9.49 2.35
C PHE A 253 15.24 -10.84 2.26
N GLY A 254 14.30 -11.11 3.17
CA GLY A 254 13.52 -12.34 3.18
C GLY A 254 12.87 -12.63 4.53
N PRO A 255 12.02 -13.68 4.61
CA PRO A 255 11.35 -14.04 5.86
C PRO A 255 12.37 -14.43 6.93
N ASN A 256 12.23 -13.88 8.14
CA ASN A 256 13.12 -14.12 9.28
C ASN A 256 14.62 -13.83 9.01
N ASP A 257 14.93 -12.97 8.04
CA ASP A 257 16.30 -12.53 7.82
C ASP A 257 16.68 -11.43 8.83
N THR A 258 17.81 -11.61 9.52
CA THR A 258 18.32 -10.65 10.51
C THR A 258 18.76 -9.32 9.88
N ARG A 259 18.93 -9.28 8.55
CA ARG A 259 19.30 -8.09 7.79
C ARG A 259 18.12 -7.19 7.44
N ASN A 260 16.88 -7.61 7.73
CA ASN A 260 15.71 -6.78 7.49
C ASN A 260 15.79 -5.50 8.34
N VAL A 261 15.59 -4.36 7.69
CA VAL A 261 15.66 -3.04 8.33
C VAL A 261 14.29 -2.41 8.35
N SER A 262 13.92 -1.94 9.53
CA SER A 262 12.92 -0.91 9.72
C SER A 262 13.61 0.15 10.56
N GLU A 263 13.67 1.40 10.10
CA GLU A 263 14.17 2.52 10.90
C GLU A 263 13.50 3.84 10.50
N PRO A 264 13.39 4.82 11.42
CA PRO A 264 12.97 6.16 11.04
C PRO A 264 14.04 6.83 10.17
N LEU A 265 13.60 7.63 9.20
CA LEU A 265 14.50 8.44 8.39
C LEU A 265 15.21 9.46 9.30
N LYS A 266 16.54 9.54 9.19
CA LYS A 266 17.34 10.48 9.97
C LYS A 266 17.39 11.85 9.31
N GLY A 267 17.44 12.89 10.13
CA GLY A 267 17.59 14.28 9.69
C GLY A 267 16.29 15.09 9.75
N THR A 268 16.38 16.37 9.40
CA THR A 268 15.26 17.32 9.48
C THR A 268 14.29 17.20 8.31
N ARG A 269 14.76 16.72 7.16
CA ARG A 269 13.96 16.63 5.92
C ARG A 269 13.29 15.26 5.82
N GLN A 270 12.05 15.21 6.29
CA GLN A 270 11.22 14.01 6.33
C GLN A 270 10.30 13.95 5.10
N THR A 271 10.82 13.43 3.99
CA THR A 271 10.04 13.28 2.74
C THR A 271 10.02 11.84 2.28
N ASN A 272 8.97 11.45 1.55
CA ASN A 272 8.87 10.10 0.99
C ASN A 272 10.09 9.82 0.07
N GLN A 273 10.38 10.73 -0.87
CA GLN A 273 11.49 10.59 -1.83
C GLN A 273 12.86 10.36 -1.16
N ARG A 274 13.10 10.98 0.00
CA ARG A 274 14.34 10.77 0.77
C ARG A 274 14.34 9.41 1.46
N ALA A 275 13.21 8.96 1.98
CA ALA A 275 13.08 7.63 2.57
C ALA A 275 13.37 6.54 1.54
N GLU A 276 12.82 6.66 0.33
CA GLU A 276 13.04 5.73 -0.79
C GLU A 276 14.52 5.61 -1.16
N LEU A 277 15.20 6.75 -1.36
CA LEU A 277 16.64 6.76 -1.67
C LEU A 277 17.46 6.20 -0.51
N THR A 278 17.07 6.51 0.73
CA THR A 278 17.76 5.98 1.92
C THR A 278 17.59 4.47 2.04
N ALA A 279 16.43 3.91 1.69
CA ALA A 279 16.19 2.48 1.66
C ALA A 279 17.14 1.77 0.70
N ILE A 280 17.38 2.34 -0.49
CA ILE A 280 18.37 1.84 -1.44
C ILE A 280 19.79 1.89 -0.85
N ILE A 281 20.18 3.00 -0.20
CA ILE A 281 21.50 3.09 0.46
C ILE A 281 21.66 1.97 1.49
N ARG A 282 20.66 1.80 2.37
CA ARG A 282 20.69 0.75 3.41
C ARG A 282 20.77 -0.65 2.84
N ALA A 283 20.02 -0.94 1.78
CA ALA A 283 20.11 -2.19 1.07
C ALA A 283 21.54 -2.46 0.56
N LEU A 284 22.18 -1.47 -0.05
CA LEU A 284 23.54 -1.61 -0.58
C LEU A 284 24.63 -1.67 0.50
N GLU A 285 24.43 -1.02 1.65
CA GLU A 285 25.34 -1.08 2.80
C GLU A 285 25.35 -2.47 3.46
N ILE A 286 24.18 -3.08 3.58
CA ILE A 286 24.01 -4.38 4.25
C ILE A 286 24.28 -5.54 3.29
N ALA A 287 24.04 -5.34 2.00
CA ALA A 287 24.28 -6.37 1.00
C ALA A 287 25.78 -6.72 0.89
N PRO A 288 26.13 -8.02 0.78
CA PRO A 288 27.50 -8.44 0.53
C PRO A 288 28.04 -7.83 -0.77
N ARG A 289 29.21 -7.17 -0.69
CA ARG A 289 29.83 -6.47 -1.84
C ARG A 289 30.26 -7.40 -2.98
N HIS A 290 30.56 -8.66 -2.66
CA HIS A 290 31.05 -9.67 -3.59
C HIS A 290 29.94 -10.48 -4.29
N ARG A 291 28.67 -10.26 -3.95
CA ARG A 291 27.53 -11.00 -4.55
C ARG A 291 26.70 -10.08 -5.42
N PRO A 292 26.23 -10.51 -6.60
CA PRO A 292 25.36 -9.69 -7.42
C PRO A 292 24.01 -9.48 -6.73
N VAL A 293 23.44 -8.27 -6.86
CA VAL A 293 22.21 -7.87 -6.17
C VAL A 293 21.18 -7.33 -7.14
N THR A 294 19.91 -7.65 -6.88
CA THR A 294 18.75 -7.01 -7.51
C THR A 294 18.01 -6.21 -6.45
N VAL A 295 18.05 -4.89 -6.55
CA VAL A 295 17.25 -4.00 -5.70
C VAL A 295 15.90 -3.78 -6.37
N VAL A 296 14.84 -4.07 -5.62
CA VAL A 296 13.45 -4.02 -6.07
C VAL A 296 12.76 -2.90 -5.31
N THR A 297 12.20 -1.93 -6.04
CA THR A 297 11.50 -0.78 -5.46
C THR A 297 10.32 -0.39 -6.34
N ASP A 298 9.28 0.17 -5.74
CA ASP A 298 8.16 0.77 -6.47
C ASP A 298 8.37 2.26 -6.78
N SER A 299 9.42 2.88 -6.23
CA SER A 299 9.80 4.25 -6.51
C SER A 299 10.53 4.37 -7.85
N ARG A 300 9.76 4.73 -8.90
CA ARG A 300 10.34 5.12 -10.20
C ARG A 300 11.33 6.28 -10.07
N TYR A 301 11.03 7.22 -9.18
CA TYR A 301 11.92 8.34 -8.89
C TYR A 301 13.30 7.85 -8.45
N ALA A 302 13.35 6.93 -7.48
CA ALA A 302 14.62 6.41 -6.98
C ALA A 302 15.40 5.67 -8.08
N ILE A 303 14.72 4.85 -8.89
CA ILE A 303 15.34 4.14 -10.03
C ILE A 303 15.88 5.13 -11.06
N ASP A 304 15.09 6.13 -11.48
CA ASP A 304 15.51 7.09 -12.49
C ASP A 304 16.68 7.95 -11.99
N CYS A 305 16.70 8.32 -10.70
CA CYS A 305 17.82 9.00 -10.06
C CYS A 305 19.13 8.22 -10.23
N VAL A 306 19.13 6.91 -9.94
CA VAL A 306 20.36 6.09 -9.90
C VAL A 306 20.73 5.46 -11.24
N THR A 307 19.85 5.51 -12.25
CA THR A 307 20.11 4.92 -13.58
C THR A 307 20.28 5.97 -14.68
N ASN A 308 19.36 6.93 -14.78
CA ASN A 308 19.23 7.83 -15.91
C ASN A 308 19.72 9.25 -15.58
N TRP A 309 19.19 9.83 -14.50
CA TRP A 309 19.33 11.26 -14.22
C TRP A 309 20.71 11.63 -13.69
N PHE A 310 21.34 10.78 -12.86
CA PHE A 310 22.67 11.09 -12.33
C PHE A 310 23.71 11.37 -13.42
N ARG A 311 23.63 10.68 -14.57
CA ARG A 311 24.55 10.89 -15.71
C ARG A 311 24.42 12.28 -16.32
N LYS A 312 23.21 12.84 -16.30
CA LYS A 312 22.95 14.22 -16.71
C LYS A 312 23.40 15.19 -15.62
N TRP A 313 23.11 14.86 -14.37
CA TRP A 313 23.45 15.71 -13.22
C TRP A 313 24.96 15.86 -12.99
N ILE A 314 25.74 14.81 -13.19
CA ILE A 314 27.21 14.91 -13.10
C ILE A 314 27.75 15.89 -14.15
N ARG A 315 27.21 15.86 -15.38
CA ARG A 315 27.66 16.73 -16.47
C ARG A 315 27.24 18.18 -16.33
N ASN A 316 26.12 18.46 -15.64
CA ASN A 316 25.62 19.82 -15.45
C ASN A 316 25.86 20.37 -14.03
N ASN A 317 26.85 19.80 -13.32
CA ASN A 317 27.24 20.21 -11.98
C ASN A 317 26.10 20.14 -10.93
N TRP A 318 25.24 19.13 -11.03
CA TRP A 318 24.12 18.84 -10.14
C TRP A 318 23.02 19.91 -10.12
N LEU A 319 22.67 20.39 -11.31
CA LEU A 319 21.58 21.33 -11.52
C LEU A 319 20.37 20.64 -12.16
N THR A 320 19.17 21.08 -11.81
CA THR A 320 17.92 20.67 -12.50
C THR A 320 17.79 21.39 -13.84
N SER A 321 16.76 21.07 -14.62
CA SER A 321 16.41 21.85 -15.83
C SER A 321 16.21 23.34 -15.53
N ASP A 322 15.79 23.65 -14.32
CA ASP A 322 15.44 24.99 -13.88
C ASP A 322 16.64 25.71 -13.24
N ASN A 323 17.86 25.21 -13.44
CA ASN A 323 19.10 25.71 -12.83
C ASN A 323 19.09 25.73 -11.29
N LYS A 324 18.25 24.91 -10.65
CA LYS A 324 18.26 24.76 -9.19
C LYS A 324 19.14 23.59 -8.79
N PRO A 325 19.79 23.63 -7.61
CA PRO A 325 20.54 22.49 -7.11
C PRO A 325 19.61 21.28 -6.91
N VAL A 326 20.07 20.09 -7.29
CA VAL A 326 19.31 18.85 -7.10
C VAL A 326 19.08 18.59 -5.60
N GLU A 327 17.81 18.46 -5.23
CA GLU A 327 17.37 18.49 -3.83
C GLU A 327 17.96 17.37 -2.95
N ASN A 328 18.07 16.16 -3.51
CA ASN A 328 18.53 14.95 -2.82
C ASN A 328 19.91 14.49 -3.33
N LYS A 329 20.73 15.44 -3.78
CA LYS A 329 22.09 15.20 -4.27
C LYS A 329 22.93 14.36 -3.30
N ASP A 330 22.82 14.66 -2.00
CA ASP A 330 23.51 13.97 -0.91
C ASP A 330 23.32 12.46 -0.98
N LEU A 331 22.06 12.02 -1.00
CA LEU A 331 21.71 10.59 -1.00
C LEU A 331 22.10 9.92 -2.31
N ILE A 332 21.86 10.59 -3.45
CA ILE A 332 22.19 10.03 -4.77
C ILE A 332 23.70 9.82 -4.88
N GLN A 333 24.52 10.78 -4.43
CA GLN A 333 25.98 10.64 -4.42
C GLN A 333 26.42 9.45 -3.56
N SER A 334 25.84 9.26 -2.37
CA SER A 334 26.14 8.10 -1.53
C SER A 334 25.78 6.77 -2.20
N ILE A 335 24.63 6.69 -2.90
CA ILE A 335 24.26 5.49 -3.66
C ILE A 335 25.29 5.21 -4.76
N LEU A 336 25.69 6.22 -5.53
CA LEU A 336 26.65 6.06 -6.61
C LEU A 336 28.02 5.59 -6.10
N VAL A 337 28.48 6.08 -4.96
CA VAL A 337 29.70 5.56 -4.33
C VAL A 337 29.57 4.07 -4.04
N LYS A 338 28.44 3.61 -3.50
CA LYS A 338 28.20 2.19 -3.22
C LYS A 338 28.09 1.33 -4.47
N ILE A 339 27.49 1.85 -5.54
CA ILE A 339 27.45 1.16 -6.83
C ILE A 339 28.87 1.06 -7.41
N ASN A 340 29.64 2.15 -7.42
CA ASN A 340 31.01 2.17 -7.93
C ASN A 340 31.95 1.24 -7.14
N GLU A 341 31.79 1.14 -5.81
CA GLU A 341 32.52 0.18 -4.97
C GLU A 341 32.29 -1.27 -5.43
N ARG A 342 31.06 -1.60 -5.86
CA ARG A 342 30.67 -2.94 -6.32
C ARG A 342 31.10 -3.19 -7.77
N ASP A 343 30.99 -2.18 -8.62
CA ASP A 343 31.47 -2.22 -10.01
C ASP A 343 32.99 -2.44 -10.06
N SER A 344 33.74 -1.83 -9.12
CA SER A 344 35.19 -2.05 -8.98
C SER A 344 35.54 -3.52 -8.67
N LEU A 345 34.62 -4.25 -8.03
CA LEU A 345 34.75 -5.69 -7.77
C LEU A 345 34.18 -6.56 -8.90
N LYS A 346 33.75 -5.94 -10.02
CA LYS A 346 33.09 -6.60 -11.16
C LYS A 346 31.79 -7.32 -10.77
N VAL A 347 31.06 -6.77 -9.81
CA VAL A 347 29.81 -7.34 -9.30
C VAL A 347 28.62 -6.51 -9.78
N THR A 348 27.67 -7.16 -10.46
CA THR A 348 26.48 -6.50 -11.03
C THR A 348 25.50 -6.04 -9.95
N THR A 349 25.00 -4.81 -10.10
CA THR A 349 23.89 -4.25 -9.32
C THR A 349 22.74 -3.93 -10.28
N THR A 350 21.61 -4.62 -10.13
CA THR A 350 20.42 -4.47 -10.98
C THR A 350 19.31 -3.80 -10.20
N PHE A 351 18.54 -2.93 -10.87
CA PHE A 351 17.36 -2.28 -10.31
C PHE A 351 16.11 -2.75 -11.05
N GLU A 352 15.11 -3.20 -10.31
CA GLU A 352 13.82 -3.64 -10.84
C GLU A 352 12.69 -2.78 -10.27
N TRP A 353 11.89 -2.20 -11.17
CA TRP A 353 10.67 -1.52 -10.77
C TRP A 353 9.55 -2.53 -10.56
N VAL A 354 8.89 -2.45 -9.41
CA VAL A 354 7.63 -3.14 -9.15
C VAL A 354 6.51 -2.13 -8.99
N LYS A 355 5.28 -2.56 -9.25
CA LYS A 355 4.13 -1.69 -9.03
C LYS A 355 3.74 -1.73 -7.55
N GLY A 356 3.71 -0.56 -6.91
CA GLY A 356 3.19 -0.42 -5.54
C GLY A 356 1.76 -0.97 -5.42
N HIS A 357 1.45 -1.57 -4.27
CA HIS A 357 0.16 -2.21 -3.96
C HIS A 357 -0.31 -3.30 -4.96
N ASN A 358 0.63 -3.97 -5.64
CA ASN A 358 0.31 -5.03 -6.61
C ASN A 358 0.39 -6.45 -6.02
N ARG A 359 0.31 -6.60 -4.69
CA ARG A 359 0.40 -7.88 -3.98
C ARG A 359 1.70 -8.64 -4.24
N ASP A 360 2.82 -7.92 -4.37
CA ASP A 360 4.13 -8.56 -4.31
C ASP A 360 4.51 -8.74 -2.84
N PRO A 361 4.66 -9.99 -2.35
CA PRO A 361 4.88 -10.22 -0.92
C PRO A 361 6.15 -9.56 -0.38
N GLY A 362 7.20 -9.40 -1.21
CA GLY A 362 8.43 -8.76 -0.78
C GLY A 362 8.31 -7.25 -0.68
N ASN A 363 7.57 -6.62 -1.60
CA ASN A 363 7.28 -5.19 -1.52
C ASN A 363 6.31 -4.87 -0.38
N GLU A 364 5.31 -5.71 -0.13
CA GLU A 364 4.38 -5.51 0.98
C GLU A 364 5.08 -5.60 2.33
N GLU A 365 6.06 -6.51 2.49
CA GLU A 365 6.84 -6.56 3.73
C GLU A 365 7.81 -5.38 3.84
N ALA A 366 8.38 -4.90 2.73
CA ALA A 366 9.19 -3.67 2.73
C ALA A 366 8.37 -2.42 3.11
N ASP A 367 7.15 -2.26 2.55
CA ASP A 367 6.20 -1.18 2.91
C ASP A 367 5.88 -1.22 4.40
N LYS A 368 5.55 -2.41 4.92
CA LYS A 368 5.25 -2.61 6.34
C LYS A 368 6.44 -2.20 7.22
N LEU A 369 7.66 -2.60 6.86
CA LEU A 369 8.88 -2.19 7.57
C LEU A 369 9.08 -0.67 7.49
N ALA A 370 8.82 -0.04 6.34
CA ALA A 370 8.96 1.41 6.18
C ALA A 370 7.93 2.18 7.04
N VAL A 371 6.67 1.75 7.04
CA VAL A 371 5.60 2.32 7.87
C VAL A 371 5.91 2.18 9.36
N ASP A 372 6.40 1.02 9.80
CA ASP A 372 6.81 0.79 11.19
C ASP A 372 8.03 1.64 11.58
N GLY A 373 8.91 1.91 10.62
CA GLY A 373 10.02 2.86 10.78
C GLY A 373 9.52 4.28 11.02
N ALA A 374 8.59 4.75 10.18
CA ALA A 374 8.01 6.09 10.26
C ALA A 374 7.26 6.31 11.59
N ARG A 375 6.46 5.32 12.03
CA ARG A 375 5.73 5.37 13.31
C ARG A 375 6.65 5.48 14.51
N ARG A 376 7.79 4.78 14.51
CA ARG A 376 8.79 4.90 15.58
C ARG A 376 9.48 6.27 15.60
N GLY A 377 9.58 6.93 14.45
CA GLY A 377 10.01 8.33 14.35
C GLY A 377 9.08 9.26 15.11
N VAL A 378 7.76 9.12 14.90
CA VAL A 378 6.72 9.90 15.60
C VAL A 378 6.86 9.78 17.13
N MET A 379 7.05 8.56 17.64
CA MET A 379 7.16 8.29 19.09
C MET A 379 8.45 8.84 19.72
N LYS A 380 9.53 9.01 18.94
CA LYS A 380 10.82 9.54 19.42
C LYS A 380 10.87 11.06 19.47
N THR A 381 10.07 11.76 18.68
CA THR A 381 9.86 13.20 18.85
C THR A 381 9.17 13.41 20.20
N PRO A 382 9.77 14.13 21.17
CA PRO A 382 9.09 14.44 22.42
C PRO A 382 7.78 15.15 22.09
N SER A 383 6.72 14.75 22.77
CA SER A 383 5.41 15.38 22.81
C SER A 383 5.49 16.81 23.36
N GLY A 384 6.16 17.72 22.65
CA GLY A 384 6.50 19.07 23.08
C GLY A 384 6.19 20.15 22.05
N LEU A 385 5.41 19.84 21.02
CA LEU A 385 4.69 20.83 20.22
C LEU A 385 3.22 20.43 20.15
N LYS A 386 2.53 20.49 21.29
CA LYS A 386 1.09 20.76 21.25
C LYS A 386 0.92 22.23 20.90
N ALA A 387 -0.01 22.48 19.99
CA ALA A 387 -0.46 23.77 19.52
C ALA A 387 -0.37 24.87 20.59
N ALA A 388 0.46 25.88 20.34
CA ALA A 388 0.27 27.19 20.92
C ALA A 388 -0.57 27.98 19.92
N ASP A 389 -1.88 27.89 20.06
CA ASP A 389 -2.81 28.91 19.58
C ASP A 389 -3.88 29.07 20.68
N ALA A 390 -4.13 30.35 21.00
CA ALA A 390 -5.29 30.89 21.70
C ALA A 390 -5.36 30.66 23.24
N ASP A 391 -4.97 31.67 24.01
CA ASP A 391 -5.92 32.61 24.66
C ASP A 391 -5.26 33.34 25.85
N ASP A 392 -5.50 34.67 25.89
CA ASP A 392 -5.67 35.48 27.11
C ASP A 392 -4.43 35.95 27.89
N PHE A 393 -3.99 37.19 27.62
CA PHE A 393 -3.85 38.23 28.66
C PHE A 393 -3.72 39.62 28.01
N ASP A 394 -4.86 40.28 27.87
CA ASP A 394 -5.00 41.71 27.65
C ASP A 394 -4.91 42.39 29.04
N LEU A 395 -4.03 43.40 29.22
CA LEU A 395 -3.98 44.34 30.37
C LEU A 395 -2.87 45.39 30.10
N PRO A 396 -3.00 46.63 30.60
CA PRO A 396 -3.44 47.77 29.82
C PRO A 396 -2.37 48.88 29.70
N ASP A 397 -2.73 49.88 28.90
CA ASP A 397 -2.07 51.18 28.76
C ASP A 397 -2.16 52.03 30.04
N GLU A 398 -1.23 52.99 30.14
CA GLU A 398 -1.13 54.14 31.06
C GLU A 398 -0.34 54.10 32.39
N LEU A 399 0.63 55.04 32.41
CA LEU A 399 0.96 56.05 33.43
C LEU A 399 2.14 55.82 34.41
N ALA A 400 3.20 56.57 34.09
CA ALA A 400 3.99 57.47 34.96
C ALA A 400 4.93 56.87 36.03
N ASP A 401 6.22 57.13 35.93
CA ASP A 401 6.86 58.22 36.69
C ASP A 401 8.37 58.30 36.41
N ASP A 402 8.81 59.55 36.27
CA ASP A 402 10.13 60.17 36.44
C ASP A 402 11.28 59.31 37.02
N ILE A 403 12.42 59.28 36.30
CA ILE A 403 13.76 59.29 36.92
C ILE A 403 14.71 60.16 36.08
N ASP A 404 15.09 61.30 36.66
CA ASP A 404 16.19 62.19 36.30
C ASP A 404 17.59 61.57 36.55
N ASP A 405 18.59 62.18 35.89
CA ASP A 405 20.04 62.25 36.19
C ASP A 405 20.90 60.96 36.10
N VAL A 406 21.82 60.92 35.12
CA VAL A 406 23.24 61.38 35.21
C VAL A 406 23.87 61.39 33.82
#